data_AF-D0UNC1-F1
#
_entry.id   AF-D0UNC1-F1
#
_cell.length_a   1.000
_cell.length_b   1.000
_cell.length_c   1.000
_cell.angle_alpha   90.00
_cell.angle_beta   90.00
_cell.angle_gamma   90.00
#
_symmetry.space_group_name_H-M   'P 1'
#
loop_
_entity.id
_entity.type
_entity.pdbx_description
1 polymer ?
#
loop_
_entity_poly.entity_id
_entity_poly.type
_entity_poly.pdbx_seq_one_letter_code
_entity_poly.pdbx_strand_id
1 'polypeptide(L)'
;ALEDTWRNLQKIISERDAELLKEAQRQEDNDRLRKEFARHANAFHQWLTETRASMMEGSGTLEQQLEATKRKASEVRARRQDLKKIEDLGAILEEHLILDNRYTEHSTVGLAQQWDQLDQLGMRMQHNLEQQIQARNQSGVSEDALKEFS
;
A
#
# COMPACT_ATOMS: atom_id res chain seq x y z
N ALA A 1 -13.51 58.76 -18.37
CA ALA A 1 -14.62 57.80 -18.14
C ALA A 1 -14.47 56.55 -18.99
N LEU A 2 -14.71 56.60 -20.31
CA LEU A 2 -14.68 55.40 -21.16
C LEU A 2 -13.26 54.84 -21.41
N GLU A 3 -12.28 55.72 -21.57
CA GLU A 3 -10.85 55.34 -21.65
C GLU A 3 -10.34 54.70 -20.35
N ASP A 4 -10.74 55.24 -19.20
CA ASP A 4 -10.36 54.70 -17.89
C ASP A 4 -10.95 53.30 -17.67
N THR A 5 -12.22 53.10 -18.06
CA THR A 5 -12.85 51.78 -18.02
C THR A 5 -12.15 50.79 -18.96
N TRP A 6 -11.74 51.24 -20.14
CA TRP A 6 -11.02 50.40 -21.09
C TRP A 6 -9.65 49.96 -20.56
N ARG A 7 -8.86 50.89 -20.00
CA ARG A 7 -7.57 50.57 -19.37
C ARG A 7 -7.74 49.62 -18.18
N ASN A 8 -8.79 49.81 -17.38
CA ASN A 8 -9.10 48.92 -16.27
C ASN A 8 -9.45 47.50 -16.74
N LEU A 9 -10.22 47.36 -17.83
CA LEU A 9 -10.52 46.05 -18.42
C LEU A 9 -9.25 45.32 -18.91
N GLN A 10 -8.35 46.03 -19.59
CA GLN A 10 -7.07 45.44 -20.03
C GLN A 10 -6.22 44.95 -18.86
N LYS A 11 -6.21 45.71 -17.75
CA LYS A 11 -5.54 45.31 -16.52
C LYS A 11 -6.15 44.03 -15.93
N ILE A 12 -7.48 43.99 -15.78
CA ILE A 12 -8.19 42.81 -15.25
C ILE A 12 -7.93 41.57 -16.10
N ILE A 13 -7.92 41.70 -17.43
CA ILE A 13 -7.63 40.58 -18.34
C ILE A 13 -6.21 40.06 -18.09
N SER A 14 -5.22 40.95 -18.04
CA SER A 14 -3.83 40.55 -17.78
C SER A 14 -3.64 39.89 -16.40
N GLU A 15 -4.32 40.40 -15.37
CA GLU A 15 -4.30 39.80 -14.03
C GLU A 15 -4.94 38.41 -14.04
N ARG A 16 -6.06 38.26 -14.76
CA ARG A 16 -6.75 36.98 -14.88
C ARG A 16 -5.93 35.94 -15.65
N ASP A 17 -5.26 36.32 -16.72
CA ASP A 17 -4.39 35.42 -17.47
C ASP A 17 -3.23 34.90 -16.60
N ALA A 18 -2.66 35.75 -15.75
CA ALA A 18 -1.63 35.36 -14.79
C ALA A 18 -2.16 34.37 -13.73
N GLU A 19 -3.36 34.62 -13.20
CA GLU A 19 -4.03 33.68 -12.27
C GLU A 19 -4.30 32.32 -12.92
N LEU A 20 -4.80 32.31 -14.16
CA LEU A 20 -5.10 31.09 -14.90
C LEU A 20 -3.83 30.27 -15.17
N LEU A 21 -2.73 30.92 -15.52
CA LEU A 21 -1.45 30.24 -15.74
C LEU A 21 -0.90 29.63 -14.44
N LYS A 22 -1.02 30.35 -13.31
CA LYS A 22 -0.64 29.82 -12.00
C LYS A 22 -1.49 28.62 -11.60
N GLU A 23 -2.80 28.68 -11.83
CA GLU A 23 -3.71 27.58 -11.53
C GLU A 23 -3.46 26.38 -12.45
N ALA A 24 -3.17 26.60 -13.73
CA ALA A 24 -2.80 25.52 -14.66
C ALA A 24 -1.56 24.77 -14.17
N GLN A 25 -0.51 25.49 -13.78
CA GLN A 25 0.70 24.87 -13.22
C GLN A 25 0.38 24.06 -11.96
N ARG A 26 -0.46 24.60 -11.06
CA ARG A 26 -0.89 23.89 -9.85
C ARG A 26 -1.61 22.59 -10.17
N GLN A 27 -2.46 22.57 -11.20
CA GLN A 27 -3.17 21.36 -11.62
C GLN A 27 -2.23 20.32 -12.23
N GLU A 28 -1.22 20.74 -13.00
CA GLU A 28 -0.18 19.84 -13.52
C GLU A 28 0.63 19.20 -12.39
N ASP A 29 1.05 19.98 -11.40
CA ASP A 29 1.79 19.49 -10.23
C ASP A 29 0.93 18.52 -9.39
N ASN A 30 -0.35 18.86 -9.18
CA ASN A 30 -1.30 17.99 -8.49
C ASN A 30 -1.51 16.66 -9.23
N ASP A 31 -1.61 16.69 -10.57
CA ASP A 31 -1.73 15.48 -11.37
C ASP A 31 -0.48 14.60 -11.29
N ARG A 32 0.71 15.23 -11.25
CA ARG A 32 1.98 14.52 -11.04
C ARG A 32 2.02 13.82 -9.70
N LEU A 33 1.61 14.48 -8.63
CA LEU A 33 1.52 13.89 -7.29
C LEU A 33 0.54 12.71 -7.26
N ARG A 34 -0.64 12.84 -7.89
CA ARG A 34 -1.61 11.74 -8.01
C ARG A 34 -0.99 10.51 -8.69
N LYS A 35 -0.30 10.70 -9.81
CA LYS A 35 0.38 9.61 -10.53
C LYS A 35 1.48 8.96 -9.71
N GLU A 36 2.27 9.75 -8.98
CA GLU A 36 3.34 9.21 -8.14
C GLU A 36 2.79 8.34 -7.01
N PHE A 37 1.79 8.84 -6.27
CA PHE A 37 1.09 8.08 -5.25
C PHE A 37 0.51 6.79 -5.83
N ALA A 38 -0.23 6.87 -6.93
CA ALA A 38 -0.88 5.72 -7.55
C ALA A 38 0.12 4.64 -7.98
N ARG A 39 1.26 5.04 -8.53
CA ARG A 39 2.34 4.10 -8.90
C ARG A 39 2.82 3.30 -7.70
N HIS A 40 3.05 3.96 -6.57
CA HIS A 40 3.50 3.31 -5.34
C HIS A 40 2.40 2.45 -4.72
N ALA A 41 1.18 2.97 -4.63
CA ALA A 41 0.02 2.29 -4.09
C ALA A 41 -0.30 1.00 -4.85
N ASN A 42 -0.38 1.05 -6.18
CA ASN A 42 -0.69 -0.11 -7.02
C ASN A 42 0.39 -1.19 -6.92
N ALA A 43 1.67 -0.79 -6.97
CA ALA A 43 2.79 -1.73 -6.85
C ALA A 43 2.81 -2.43 -5.48
N PHE A 44 2.55 -1.67 -4.41
CA PHE A 44 2.49 -2.22 -3.06
C PHE A 44 1.30 -3.15 -2.87
N HIS A 45 0.12 -2.79 -3.38
CA HIS A 45 -1.07 -3.65 -3.35
C HIS A 45 -0.85 -4.98 -4.08
N GLN A 46 -0.26 -4.93 -5.28
CA GLN A 46 0.07 -6.13 -6.03
C GLN A 46 0.99 -7.04 -5.21
N TRP A 47 2.08 -6.48 -4.65
CA TRP A 47 3.00 -7.25 -3.81
C TRP A 47 2.33 -7.83 -2.56
N LEU A 48 1.42 -7.08 -1.91
CA LEU A 48 0.64 -7.58 -0.76
C LEU A 48 -0.22 -8.79 -1.15
N THR A 49 -0.90 -8.71 -2.29
CA THR A 49 -1.77 -9.77 -2.80
C THR A 49 -0.98 -11.02 -3.17
N GLU A 50 0.11 -10.86 -3.93
CA GLU A 50 1.00 -11.96 -4.32
C GLU A 50 1.67 -12.60 -3.10
N THR A 51 2.14 -11.80 -2.14
CA THR A 51 2.76 -12.32 -0.91
C THR A 51 1.73 -13.11 -0.10
N ARG A 52 0.50 -12.59 0.05
CA ARG A 52 -0.58 -13.31 0.74
C ARG A 52 -0.89 -14.65 0.07
N ALA A 53 -0.99 -14.69 -1.26
CA ALA A 53 -1.22 -15.93 -2.01
C ALA A 53 -0.08 -16.93 -1.78
N SER A 54 1.18 -16.48 -1.91
CA SER A 54 2.36 -17.35 -1.73
C SER A 54 2.49 -17.93 -0.32
N MET A 55 2.01 -17.23 0.71
CA MET A 55 2.00 -17.75 2.09
C MET A 55 0.97 -18.86 2.27
N MET A 56 -0.11 -18.89 1.48
CA MET A 56 -1.16 -19.91 1.56
C MET A 56 -0.82 -21.18 0.79
N GLU A 57 0.08 -21.11 -0.20
CA GLU A 57 0.47 -22.25 -1.06
C GLU A 57 1.54 -23.17 -0.42
N GLY A 58 1.45 -23.40 0.90
CA GLY A 58 2.42 -24.19 1.65
C GLY A 58 2.63 -25.60 1.08
N SER A 59 3.89 -25.96 0.84
CA SER A 59 4.29 -27.32 0.42
C SER A 59 5.53 -27.79 1.18
N GLY A 60 5.71 -29.10 1.27
CA GLY A 60 6.80 -29.73 2.03
C GLY A 60 6.46 -30.01 3.48
N THR A 61 7.48 -30.39 4.25
CA THR A 61 7.38 -30.73 5.69
C THR A 61 7.02 -29.52 6.55
N LEU A 62 6.50 -29.75 7.75
CA LEU A 62 6.15 -28.67 8.69
C LEU A 62 7.33 -27.73 8.97
N GLU A 63 8.55 -28.28 9.10
CA GLU A 63 9.77 -27.52 9.31
C GLU A 63 10.11 -26.62 8.11
N GLN A 64 9.95 -27.13 6.89
CA GLN A 64 10.17 -26.36 5.66
C GLN A 64 9.15 -25.23 5.53
N GLN A 65 7.87 -25.51 5.83
CA GLN A 65 6.81 -24.51 5.84
C GLN A 65 7.05 -23.44 6.91
N LEU A 66 7.55 -23.82 8.09
CA LEU A 66 7.86 -22.87 9.17
C LEU A 66 8.99 -21.92 8.75
N GLU A 67 10.07 -22.46 8.18
CA GLU A 67 11.20 -21.67 7.70
C GLU A 67 10.79 -20.73 6.55
N ALA A 68 9.98 -21.21 5.59
CA ALA A 68 9.44 -20.39 4.52
C ALA A 68 8.57 -19.24 5.06
N THR A 69 7.69 -19.53 6.03
CA THR A 69 6.83 -18.54 6.67
C THR A 69 7.63 -17.50 7.45
N LYS A 70 8.70 -17.92 8.16
CA LYS A 70 9.62 -17.01 8.87
C LYS A 70 10.32 -16.04 7.92
N ARG A 71 10.84 -16.55 6.79
CA ARG A 71 11.44 -15.72 5.74
C ARG A 71 10.45 -14.72 5.17
N LYS A 72 9.24 -15.18 4.82
CA LYS A 72 8.21 -14.32 4.23
C LYS A 72 7.75 -13.23 5.20
N ALA A 73 7.57 -13.55 6.48
CA ALA A 73 7.24 -12.54 7.49
C ALA A 73 8.37 -11.51 7.68
N SER A 74 9.64 -11.93 7.60
CA SER A 74 10.76 -10.98 7.62
C SER A 74 10.74 -10.05 6.41
N GLU A 75 10.42 -10.57 5.22
CA GLU A 75 10.25 -9.75 4.01
C GLU A 75 9.11 -8.74 4.19
N VAL A 76 7.98 -9.18 4.75
CA VAL A 76 6.82 -8.30 5.00
C VAL A 76 7.17 -7.13 5.91
N ARG A 77 7.92 -7.38 6.97
CA ARG A 77 8.38 -6.33 7.89
C ARG A 77 9.38 -5.38 7.25
N ALA A 78 10.29 -5.88 6.42
CA ALA A 78 11.25 -5.05 5.69
C ALA A 78 10.55 -4.07 4.73
N ARG A 79 9.41 -4.48 4.15
CA ARG A 79 8.59 -3.65 3.25
C ARG A 79 7.80 -2.54 3.96
N ARG A 80 7.90 -2.38 5.28
CA ARG A 80 7.32 -1.25 6.02
C ARG A 80 7.78 0.12 5.49
N GLN A 81 8.98 0.20 4.92
CA GLN A 81 9.50 1.41 4.30
C GLN A 81 8.69 1.84 3.05
N ASP A 82 8.16 0.87 2.29
CA ASP A 82 7.37 1.16 1.10
C ASP A 82 5.99 1.71 1.50
N LEU A 83 5.39 1.13 2.54
CA LEU A 83 4.19 1.68 3.17
C LEU A 83 4.45 3.10 3.69
N LYS A 84 5.60 3.35 4.33
CA LYS A 84 5.96 4.69 4.81
C LYS A 84 6.00 5.71 3.68
N LYS A 85 6.57 5.34 2.53
CA LYS A 85 6.60 6.23 1.36
C LYS A 85 5.19 6.57 0.87
N ILE A 86 4.26 5.61 0.89
CA ILE A 86 2.86 5.83 0.51
C ILE A 86 2.16 6.74 1.53
N GLU A 87 2.42 6.54 2.83
CA GLU A 87 1.93 7.41 3.91
C GLU A 87 2.42 8.86 3.72
N ASP A 88 3.71 9.05 3.47
CA ASP A 88 4.32 10.37 3.27
C ASP A 88 3.74 11.06 2.01
N LEU A 89 3.56 10.33 0.90
CA LEU A 89 2.90 10.86 -0.32
C LEU A 89 1.42 11.19 -0.10
N GLY A 90 0.71 10.35 0.67
CA GLY A 90 -0.68 10.58 1.03
C GLY A 90 -0.86 11.86 1.84
N ALA A 91 0.03 12.12 2.80
CA ALA A 91 0.03 13.36 3.56
C ALA A 91 0.24 14.59 2.68
N ILE A 92 1.14 14.52 1.68
CA ILE A 92 1.35 15.61 0.72
C ILE A 92 0.09 15.86 -0.13
N LEU A 93 -0.59 14.80 -0.57
CA LEU A 93 -1.85 14.96 -1.30
C LEU A 93 -2.92 15.66 -0.44
N GLU A 94 -3.07 15.27 0.82
CA GLU A 94 -4.00 15.89 1.76
C GLU A 94 -3.66 17.36 2.03
N GLU A 95 -2.38 17.70 2.20
CA GLU A 95 -1.90 19.08 2.37
C GLU A 95 -2.25 19.95 1.15
N HIS A 96 -2.18 19.37 -0.06
CA HIS A 96 -2.59 20.02 -1.31
C HIS A 96 -4.12 19.99 -1.56
N LEU A 97 -4.91 19.47 -0.61
CA LEU A 97 -6.37 19.28 -0.70
C LEU A 97 -6.78 18.41 -1.90
N ILE A 98 -5.93 17.43 -2.26
CA ILE A 98 -6.19 16.44 -3.30
C ILE A 98 -6.80 15.21 -2.64
N LEU A 99 -8.12 15.08 -2.73
CA LEU A 99 -8.87 14.02 -2.05
C LEU A 99 -9.25 12.86 -2.98
N ASP A 100 -9.14 13.06 -4.29
CA ASP A 100 -9.46 12.08 -5.32
C ASP A 100 -8.21 11.69 -6.11
N ASN A 101 -8.09 10.42 -6.48
CA ASN A 101 -7.04 9.94 -7.36
C ASN A 101 -7.60 8.97 -8.40
N ARG A 102 -7.73 9.43 -9.65
CA ARG A 102 -8.25 8.61 -10.76
C ARG A 102 -7.34 7.47 -11.20
N TYR A 103 -6.09 7.42 -10.71
CA TYR A 103 -5.07 6.46 -11.14
C TYR A 103 -4.94 5.26 -10.19
N THR A 104 -5.61 5.27 -9.05
CA THR A 104 -5.63 4.16 -8.09
C THR A 104 -6.91 4.20 -7.27
N GLU A 105 -7.45 3.03 -6.93
CA GLU A 105 -8.54 2.89 -5.96
C GLU A 105 -8.02 2.63 -4.54
N HIS A 106 -6.70 2.49 -4.37
CA HIS A 106 -6.10 2.12 -3.09
C HIS A 106 -5.76 3.37 -2.27
N SER A 107 -6.34 3.45 -1.08
CA SER A 107 -6.03 4.52 -0.11
C SER A 107 -4.88 4.14 0.80
N THR A 108 -4.19 5.14 1.36
CA THR A 108 -3.13 4.95 2.37
C THR A 108 -3.61 4.08 3.53
N VAL A 109 -4.80 4.39 4.08
CA VAL A 109 -5.39 3.63 5.19
C VAL A 109 -5.71 2.19 4.79
N GLY A 110 -6.26 1.98 3.59
CA GLY A 110 -6.58 0.65 3.09
C GLY A 110 -5.33 -0.22 2.92
N LEU A 111 -4.24 0.35 2.41
CA LEU A 111 -2.97 -0.37 2.24
C LEU A 111 -2.29 -0.68 3.57
N ALA A 112 -2.33 0.26 4.53
CA ALA A 112 -1.82 0.03 5.88
C ALA A 112 -2.55 -1.14 6.56
N GLN A 113 -3.88 -1.16 6.48
CA GLN A 113 -4.69 -2.26 7.02
C GLN A 113 -4.39 -3.61 6.35
N GLN A 114 -4.23 -3.64 5.02
CA GLN A 114 -3.89 -4.87 4.30
C GLN A 114 -2.50 -5.40 4.69
N TRP A 115 -1.53 -4.51 4.89
CA TRP A 115 -0.19 -4.85 5.37
C TRP A 115 -0.22 -5.40 6.80
N ASP A 116 -0.92 -4.74 7.72
CA ASP A 116 -1.08 -5.20 9.12
C ASP A 116 -1.70 -6.60 9.16
N GLN A 117 -2.75 -6.83 8.35
CA GLN A 117 -3.39 -8.14 8.24
C GLN A 117 -2.42 -9.22 7.74
N LEU A 118 -1.52 -8.87 6.82
CA LEU A 118 -0.55 -9.79 6.25
C LEU A 118 0.56 -10.13 7.26
N ASP A 119 1.06 -9.15 8.02
CA ASP A 119 2.02 -9.40 9.11
C ASP A 119 1.40 -10.28 10.21
N GLN A 120 0.16 -9.99 10.61
CA GLN A 120 -0.60 -10.81 11.56
C GLN A 120 -0.86 -12.23 11.05
N LEU A 121 -1.14 -12.39 9.76
CA LEU A 121 -1.27 -13.70 9.13
C LEU A 121 0.04 -14.49 9.28
N GLY A 122 1.19 -13.88 8.97
CA GLY A 122 2.49 -14.52 9.14
C GLY A 122 2.77 -14.96 10.57
N MET A 123 2.42 -14.13 11.57
CA MET A 123 2.53 -14.50 12.99
C MET A 123 1.67 -15.72 13.35
N ARG A 124 0.40 -15.73 12.93
CA ARG A 124 -0.52 -16.85 13.20
C ARG A 124 -0.06 -18.15 12.54
N MET A 125 0.42 -18.08 11.30
CA MET A 125 0.93 -19.25 10.58
C MET A 125 2.17 -19.84 11.25
N GLN A 126 3.13 -19.00 11.65
CA GLN A 126 4.32 -19.48 12.38
C GLN A 126 3.93 -20.17 13.69
N HIS A 127 3.06 -19.53 14.47
CA HIS A 127 2.58 -20.08 15.74
C HIS A 127 1.88 -21.43 15.54
N ASN A 128 1.01 -21.53 14.54
CA ASN A 128 0.29 -22.77 14.24
C ASN A 128 1.25 -23.90 13.82
N LEU A 129 2.23 -23.62 12.95
CA LEU A 129 3.24 -24.60 12.54
C LEU A 129 4.11 -25.06 13.71
N GLU A 130 4.53 -24.14 14.58
CA GLU A 130 5.30 -24.47 15.79
C GLU A 130 4.51 -25.40 16.73
N GLN A 131 3.21 -25.14 16.93
CA GLN A 131 2.34 -26.02 17.71
C GLN A 131 2.17 -27.40 17.07
N GLN A 132 1.99 -27.48 15.75
CA GLN A 132 1.86 -28.76 15.04
C GLN A 132 3.15 -29.60 15.16
N ILE A 133 4.33 -28.98 14.99
CA ILE A 133 5.63 -29.66 15.15
C ILE A 133 5.78 -30.17 16.58
N GLN A 134 5.45 -29.34 17.58
CA GLN A 134 5.53 -29.74 18.98
C GLN A 134 4.58 -30.91 19.29
N ALA A 135 3.33 -30.85 18.82
CA ALA A 135 2.35 -31.91 19.01
C ALA A 135 2.82 -33.22 18.37
N ARG A 136 3.36 -33.18 17.13
CA ARG A 136 3.96 -34.33 16.44
C ARG A 136 5.09 -34.96 17.26
N ASN A 137 6.00 -34.13 17.77
CA ASN A 137 7.15 -34.59 18.56
C ASN A 137 6.76 -35.18 19.92
N GLN A 138 5.66 -34.71 20.53
CA GLN A 138 5.16 -35.22 21.82
C GLN A 138 4.28 -36.46 21.68
N SER A 139 3.52 -36.58 20.59
CA SER A 139 2.56 -37.67 20.38
C SER A 139 3.16 -38.89 19.67
N GLY A 140 4.29 -38.74 18.97
CA GLY A 140 4.89 -39.82 18.17
C GLY A 140 4.04 -40.21 16.95
N VAL A 141 3.03 -39.41 16.59
CA VAL A 141 2.07 -39.67 15.51
C VAL A 141 2.61 -39.11 14.18
N SER A 142 2.51 -39.88 13.10
CA SER A 142 3.02 -39.53 11.76
C SER A 142 2.16 -38.49 11.04
N GLU A 143 2.74 -37.87 10.00
CA GLU A 143 2.18 -36.75 9.20
C GLU A 143 0.73 -36.94 8.71
N ASP A 144 0.29 -38.18 8.46
CA ASP A 144 -1.03 -38.46 7.89
C ASP A 144 -2.20 -38.18 8.84
N ALA A 145 -2.01 -38.29 10.16
CA ALA A 145 -3.09 -38.09 11.13
C ALA A 145 -3.32 -36.60 11.50
N LEU A 146 -2.33 -35.73 11.26
CA LEU A 146 -2.44 -34.30 11.58
C LEU A 146 -3.14 -33.50 10.47
N LYS A 147 -3.17 -34.02 9.24
CA LYS A 147 -3.89 -33.40 8.11
C LYS A 147 -5.41 -33.49 8.23
N GLU A 148 -5.96 -34.44 8.99
CA GLU A 148 -7.42 -34.64 9.11
C GLU A 148 -8.14 -33.59 10.00
N PHE A 149 -7.40 -32.70 10.67
CA PHE A 149 -7.98 -31.68 11.57
C PHE A 149 -7.83 -30.23 11.07
N SER A 150 -7.37 -30.02 9.83
CA SER A 150 -7.30 -28.70 9.19
C SER A 150 -8.39 -28.52 8.14
#